data_AF-A0A200PS64-F1
#
_entry.id   AF-A0A200PS64-F1
#
_cell.length_a   1.000
_cell.length_b   1.000
_cell.length_c   1.000
_cell.angle_alpha   90.00
_cell.angle_beta   90.00
_cell.angle_gamma   90.00
#
_symmetry.space_group_name_H-M   'P 1'
#
loop_
_entity.id
_entity.type
_entity.pdbx_description
1 polymer ?
#
loop_
_entity_poly.entity_id
_entity_poly.type
_entity_poly.pdbx_seq_one_letter_code
_entity_poly.pdbx_strand_id
1 'polypeptide(L)'
;MASFTALHVSSSANRNLMILSSSFSLKSDAFHKISSVSLPVRSRKNLIFSVRAMGVVKFKGTQMREKQLSEMIEKKVLEAKEVCGENQTSDECKVAWDEVEEVSQAKADFRKKMEKEDPLESFCSENPETDECRIYED
;
A
#
# COMPACT_ATOMS: atom_id res chain seq x y z
N MET A 1 4.05 35.41 33.73
CA MET A 1 5.48 35.11 33.60
C MET A 1 5.72 33.73 34.19
N ALA A 2 6.55 32.93 33.50
CA ALA A 2 6.98 31.56 33.80
C ALA A 2 5.94 30.45 33.59
N SER A 3 6.24 29.30 32.97
CA SER A 3 7.39 28.86 32.16
C SER A 3 6.94 27.54 31.50
N PHE A 4 7.21 27.38 30.21
CA PHE A 4 7.11 26.10 29.51
C PHE A 4 8.28 25.22 29.95
N THR A 5 8.00 24.01 30.47
CA THR A 5 9.01 22.95 30.56
C THR A 5 8.67 21.87 29.55
N ALA A 6 9.35 21.94 28.41
CA ALA A 6 9.44 20.87 27.44
C ALA A 6 10.28 19.73 28.05
N LEU A 7 9.75 18.51 28.02
CA LEU A 7 10.55 17.31 28.26
C LEU A 7 10.93 16.70 26.91
N HIS A 8 12.25 16.76 26.69
CA HIS A 8 13.01 16.13 25.62
C HIS A 8 12.82 14.61 25.62
N VAL A 9 12.49 14.03 24.46
CA VAL A 9 12.73 12.61 24.19
C VAL A 9 14.14 12.49 23.60
N SER A 10 15.03 11.79 24.30
CA SER A 10 16.37 11.47 23.80
C SER A 10 16.46 9.97 23.52
N SER A 11 16.66 9.66 22.24
CA SER A 11 17.70 8.79 21.70
C SER A 11 18.11 7.55 22.52
N SER A 12 17.98 6.36 21.94
CA SER A 12 19.17 5.59 21.56
C SER A 12 18.84 4.39 20.69
N ALA A 13 19.67 4.21 19.67
CA ALA A 13 19.73 3.07 18.77
C ALA A 13 20.01 1.76 19.51
N ASN A 14 19.48 0.64 19.00
CA ASN A 14 20.22 -0.61 19.07
C ASN A 14 19.91 -1.49 17.85
N ARG A 15 20.91 -1.57 16.97
CA ARG A 15 21.03 -2.51 15.86
C ARG A 15 21.50 -3.83 16.47
N ASN A 16 20.77 -4.92 16.27
CA ASN A 16 21.34 -6.26 16.42
C ASN A 16 20.97 -7.08 15.19
N LEU A 17 21.89 -6.99 14.23
CA LEU A 17 22.00 -7.77 13.02
C LEU A 17 22.63 -9.12 13.39
N MET A 18 21.84 -10.17 13.48
CA MET A 18 22.33 -11.55 13.57
C MET A 18 22.25 -12.16 12.17
N ILE A 19 23.30 -11.95 11.39
CA ILE A 19 23.54 -12.70 10.14
C ILE A 19 24.00 -14.10 10.56
N LEU A 20 23.15 -15.11 10.39
CA LEU A 20 23.59 -16.50 10.39
C LEU A 20 24.08 -16.85 8.98
N SER A 21 25.39 -16.88 8.83
CA SER A 21 26.07 -17.49 7.69
C SER A 21 25.91 -19.01 7.76
N SER A 22 25.15 -19.60 6.83
CA SER A 22 25.21 -21.04 6.56
C SER A 22 25.98 -21.29 5.27
N SER A 23 27.27 -21.60 5.44
CA SER A 23 28.14 -22.09 4.38
C SER A 23 27.74 -23.52 4.02
N PHE A 24 26.94 -23.69 2.96
CA PHE A 24 26.75 -25.00 2.36
C PHE A 24 27.77 -25.22 1.24
N SER A 25 28.89 -25.83 1.63
CA SER A 25 29.84 -26.46 0.72
C SER A 25 29.16 -27.65 0.03
N LEU A 26 28.89 -27.53 -1.27
CA LEU A 26 28.71 -28.71 -2.13
C LEU A 26 29.74 -28.68 -3.26
N LYS A 27 30.76 -29.53 -3.08
CA LYS A 27 31.61 -30.00 -4.17
C LYS A 27 30.81 -31.00 -5.00
N SER A 28 30.82 -30.88 -6.32
CA SER A 28 30.56 -32.02 -7.21
C SER A 28 31.23 -31.79 -8.55
N ASP A 29 32.36 -32.47 -8.74
CA ASP A 29 32.98 -32.71 -10.03
C ASP A 29 32.14 -33.73 -10.81
N ALA A 30 31.78 -33.43 -12.06
CA ALA A 30 31.58 -34.42 -13.11
C ALA A 30 31.41 -33.73 -14.48
N PHE A 31 32.52 -33.66 -15.22
CA PHE A 31 32.53 -33.37 -16.65
C PHE A 31 31.88 -34.53 -17.41
N HIS A 32 30.71 -34.30 -18.02
CA HIS A 32 30.17 -35.19 -19.07
C HIS A 32 29.71 -34.36 -20.29
N LYS A 33 30.64 -34.27 -21.24
CA LYS A 33 30.47 -34.31 -22.71
C LYS A 33 29.05 -34.01 -23.23
N ILE A 34 28.79 -32.75 -23.57
CA ILE A 34 27.58 -32.34 -24.28
C ILE A 34 27.84 -32.50 -25.79
N SER A 35 27.23 -33.53 -26.39
CA SER A 35 27.09 -33.64 -27.84
C SER A 35 26.24 -32.50 -28.38
N SER A 36 26.65 -31.89 -29.49
CA SER A 36 25.96 -30.82 -30.18
C SER A 36 24.58 -31.29 -30.68
N VAL A 37 23.52 -30.92 -29.96
CA VAL A 37 22.14 -31.08 -30.42
C VAL A 37 21.72 -29.79 -31.11
N SER A 38 21.45 -29.87 -32.40
CA SER A 38 20.91 -28.78 -33.22
C SER A 38 19.52 -28.38 -32.70
N LEU A 39 19.39 -27.14 -32.22
CA LEU A 39 18.10 -26.57 -31.82
C LEU A 39 17.29 -26.16 -33.06
N PRO A 40 15.99 -26.50 -33.16
CA PRO A 40 15.15 -25.99 -34.22
C PRO A 40 14.86 -24.50 -34.00
N VAL A 41 15.07 -23.68 -35.04
CA VAL A 41 14.67 -22.27 -35.08
C VAL A 41 13.15 -22.19 -35.00
N ARG A 42 12.63 -21.82 -33.83
CA ARG A 42 11.20 -21.58 -33.61
C ARG A 42 10.84 -20.20 -34.15
N SER A 43 10.15 -20.20 -35.28
CA SER A 43 9.56 -19.02 -35.93
C SER A 43 8.79 -18.15 -34.92
N ARG A 44 9.22 -16.90 -34.76
CA ARG A 44 8.56 -15.88 -33.92
C ARG A 44 7.21 -15.54 -34.53
N LYS A 45 6.14 -16.15 -34.03
CA LYS A 45 4.80 -15.61 -34.23
C LYS A 45 4.72 -14.33 -33.39
N ASN A 46 4.45 -13.20 -34.03
CA ASN A 46 4.18 -11.92 -33.37
C ASN A 46 3.05 -12.11 -32.35
N LEU A 47 3.41 -12.28 -31.08
CA LEU A 47 2.47 -12.23 -29.99
C LEU A 47 2.20 -10.75 -29.75
N ILE A 48 1.09 -10.26 -30.31
CA ILE A 48 0.50 -8.99 -29.89
C ILE A 48 0.13 -9.18 -28.42
N PHE A 49 1.02 -8.75 -27.54
CA PHE A 49 0.76 -8.71 -26.10
C PHE A 49 -0.27 -7.61 -25.90
N SER A 50 -1.53 -8.01 -25.78
CA SER A 50 -2.58 -7.12 -25.31
C SER A 50 -2.24 -6.76 -23.87
N VAL A 51 -1.70 -5.55 -23.67
CA VAL A 51 -1.45 -4.98 -22.34
C VAL A 51 -2.82 -4.74 -21.73
N ARG A 52 -3.35 -5.76 -21.05
CA ARG A 52 -4.55 -5.60 -20.23
C ARG A 52 -4.15 -4.64 -19.12
N ALA A 53 -4.75 -3.45 -19.12
CA ALA A 53 -4.53 -2.44 -18.09
C ALA A 53 -4.55 -3.12 -16.71
N MET A 54 -3.44 -3.05 -15.99
CA MET A 54 -3.29 -3.65 -14.67
C MET A 54 -4.20 -2.87 -13.72
N GLY A 55 -5.43 -3.36 -13.52
CA GLY A 55 -6.26 -2.87 -12.43
C GLY A 55 -5.50 -3.08 -11.13
N VAL A 56 -5.34 -2.03 -10.33
CA VAL A 56 -4.69 -2.10 -9.01
C VAL A 56 -5.36 -3.22 -8.22
N VAL A 57 -4.65 -4.31 -7.98
CA VAL A 57 -5.17 -5.46 -7.24
C VAL A 57 -5.32 -5.00 -5.79
N LYS A 58 -6.53 -4.59 -5.40
CA LYS A 58 -6.82 -4.22 -4.01
C LYS A 58 -6.60 -5.43 -3.11
N PHE A 59 -5.71 -5.30 -2.14
CA PHE A 59 -5.50 -6.33 -1.12
C PHE A 59 -6.82 -6.62 -0.39
N LYS A 60 -7.05 -7.88 -0.02
CA LYS A 60 -8.31 -8.33 0.62
C LYS A 60 -8.64 -7.51 1.87
N GLY A 61 -7.65 -7.19 2.71
CA GLY A 61 -7.84 -6.36 3.90
C GLY A 61 -8.28 -4.93 3.58
N THR A 62 -7.72 -4.32 2.52
CA THR A 62 -8.07 -2.98 2.05
C THR A 62 -9.51 -2.93 1.57
N GLN A 63 -9.93 -3.93 0.78
CA GLN A 63 -11.32 -4.06 0.31
C GLN A 63 -12.31 -4.21 1.48
N MET A 64 -11.98 -5.06 2.47
CA MET A 64 -12.83 -5.24 3.64
C MET A 64 -13.01 -3.94 4.42
N ARG A 65 -11.93 -3.17 4.64
CA ARG A 65 -12.00 -1.88 5.33
C ARG A 65 -12.85 -0.86 4.56
N GLU A 66 -12.70 -0.79 3.24
CA GLU A 66 -13.52 0.09 2.39
C GLU A 66 -15.02 -0.25 2.48
N LYS A 67 -15.34 -1.55 2.52
CA LYS A 67 -16.70 -2.05 2.70
C LYS A 67 -17.26 -1.66 4.07
N GLN A 68 -16.49 -1.86 5.14
CA GLN A 68 -16.90 -1.49 6.50
C GLN A 68 -17.19 0.02 6.64
N LEU A 69 -16.34 0.86 6.05
CA LEU A 69 -16.58 2.31 6.02
C LEU A 69 -17.85 2.66 5.24
N SER A 70 -18.12 1.96 4.14
CA SER A 70 -19.34 2.17 3.35
C SER A 70 -20.59 1.78 4.14
N GLU A 71 -20.57 0.62 4.80
CA GLU A 71 -21.67 0.15 5.66
C GLU A 71 -21.90 1.11 6.85
N MET A 72 -20.83 1.66 7.42
CA MET A 72 -20.92 2.64 8.50
C MET A 72 -21.57 3.96 8.04
N ILE A 73 -21.23 4.45 6.85
CA ILE A 73 -21.86 5.63 6.26
C ILE A 73 -23.36 5.38 6.05
N GLU A 74 -23.74 4.23 5.49
CA GLU A 74 -25.14 3.88 5.28
C GLU A 74 -25.92 3.86 6.59
N LYS A 75 -25.34 3.24 7.63
CA LYS A 75 -25.92 3.23 8.99
C LYS A 75 -26.07 4.65 9.55
N LYS A 76 -25.04 5.48 9.45
CA LYS A 76 -25.06 6.87 9.95
C LYS A 76 -26.06 7.74 9.19
N VAL A 77 -26.23 7.53 7.90
CA VAL A 77 -27.25 8.22 7.09
C VAL A 77 -28.66 7.83 7.56
N LEU A 78 -28.89 6.56 7.91
CA LEU A 78 -30.17 6.14 8.47
C LEU A 78 -30.41 6.77 9.85
N GLU A 79 -29.41 6.77 10.72
CA GLU A 79 -29.47 7.42 12.04
C GLU A 79 -29.76 8.93 11.90
N ALA A 80 -29.05 9.63 11.00
CA ALA A 80 -29.26 11.06 10.74
C ALA A 80 -30.68 11.34 10.23
N LYS A 81 -31.21 10.50 9.33
CA LYS A 81 -32.60 10.63 8.86
C LYS A 81 -33.62 10.43 9.99
N GLU A 82 -33.38 9.47 10.88
CA GLU A 82 -34.24 9.23 12.04
C GLU A 82 -34.21 10.40 13.03
N VAL A 83 -33.04 10.93 13.34
CA VAL A 83 -32.86 12.09 14.24
C VAL A 83 -33.48 13.36 13.66
N CYS A 84 -33.27 13.62 12.36
CA CYS A 84 -33.80 14.82 11.71
C CYS A 84 -35.33 14.80 11.59
N GLY A 85 -35.96 13.64 11.36
CA GLY A 85 -37.40 13.52 11.20
C GLY A 85 -37.97 14.55 10.21
N GLU A 86 -38.94 15.35 10.67
CA GLU A 86 -39.50 16.47 9.89
C GLU A 86 -38.74 17.80 10.09
N ASN A 87 -37.94 17.92 11.15
CA ASN A 87 -37.22 19.15 11.49
C ASN A 87 -35.74 19.09 11.07
N GLN A 88 -35.48 19.45 9.82
CA GLN A 88 -34.14 19.47 9.24
C GLN A 88 -33.23 20.58 9.80
N THR A 89 -33.74 21.46 10.67
CA THR A 89 -32.99 22.63 11.18
C THR A 89 -32.57 22.51 12.64
N SER A 90 -32.99 21.44 13.33
CA SER A 90 -32.58 21.19 14.72
C SER A 90 -31.07 20.98 14.82
N ASP A 91 -30.50 21.33 15.96
CA ASP A 91 -29.05 21.19 16.18
C ASP A 91 -28.64 19.70 16.26
N GLU A 92 -29.53 18.84 16.77
CA GLU A 92 -29.33 17.38 16.77
C GLU A 92 -29.28 16.82 15.34
N CYS A 93 -30.11 17.34 14.43
CA CYS A 93 -30.08 16.96 13.03
C CYS A 93 -28.74 17.35 12.37
N LYS A 94 -28.23 18.55 12.66
CA LYS A 94 -26.91 19.00 12.16
C LYS A 94 -25.80 18.10 12.66
N VAL A 95 -25.76 17.84 13.98
CA VAL A 95 -24.75 16.96 14.58
C VAL A 95 -24.78 15.56 13.97
N ALA A 96 -25.98 15.00 13.73
CA ALA A 96 -26.08 13.68 13.11
C ALA A 96 -25.54 13.65 11.68
N TRP A 97 -25.73 14.74 10.91
CA TRP A 97 -25.12 14.87 9.59
C TRP A 97 -23.62 15.17 9.64
N ASP A 98 -23.13 15.89 10.65
CA ASP A 98 -21.69 16.09 10.87
C ASP A 98 -20.99 14.73 11.10
N GLU A 99 -21.62 13.80 11.84
CA GLU A 99 -21.07 12.44 11.98
C GLU A 99 -21.02 11.67 10.65
N VAL A 100 -22.01 11.84 9.77
CA VAL A 100 -21.99 11.26 8.42
C VAL A 100 -20.83 11.84 7.60
N GLU A 101 -20.60 13.15 7.71
CA GLU A 101 -19.52 13.85 7.03
C GLU A 101 -18.16 13.30 7.46
N GLU A 102 -17.92 13.16 8.77
CA GLU A 102 -16.66 12.64 9.32
C GLU A 102 -16.34 11.23 8.83
N VAL A 103 -17.32 10.30 8.85
CA VAL A 103 -17.10 8.93 8.35
C VAL A 103 -16.87 8.93 6.83
N SER A 104 -17.57 9.80 6.09
CA SER A 104 -17.39 9.96 4.65
C SER A 104 -16.01 10.51 4.30
N GLN A 105 -15.52 11.46 5.07
CA GLN A 105 -14.17 12.00 4.95
C GLN A 105 -13.13 10.92 5.23
N ALA A 106 -13.29 10.14 6.30
CA ALA A 106 -12.40 9.01 6.60
C ALA A 106 -12.32 8.02 5.43
N LYS A 107 -13.43 7.75 4.74
CA LYS A 107 -13.45 6.92 3.53
C LYS A 107 -12.74 7.58 2.34
N ALA A 108 -12.94 8.87 2.12
CA ALA A 108 -12.25 9.61 1.08
C ALA A 108 -10.73 9.63 1.30
N ASP A 109 -10.28 9.89 2.53
CA ASP A 109 -8.88 9.86 2.92
C ASP A 109 -8.27 8.47 2.76
N PHE A 110 -9.01 7.43 3.14
CA PHE A 110 -8.59 6.06 2.91
C PHE A 110 -8.35 5.78 1.43
N ARG A 111 -9.29 6.15 0.54
CA ARG A 111 -9.13 6.00 -0.91
C ARG A 111 -7.94 6.79 -1.44
N LYS A 112 -7.78 8.04 -1.00
CA LYS A 112 -6.67 8.90 -1.39
C LYS A 112 -5.31 8.32 -1.01
N LYS A 113 -5.20 7.68 0.17
CA LYS A 113 -3.99 6.97 0.59
C LYS A 113 -3.71 5.74 -0.29
N MET A 114 -4.75 5.04 -0.72
CA MET A 114 -4.59 3.88 -1.61
C MET A 114 -4.22 4.26 -3.05
N GLU A 115 -4.60 5.47 -3.51
CA GLU A 115 -4.26 5.96 -4.85
C GLU A 115 -2.87 6.60 -4.93
N LYS A 116 -2.33 7.10 -3.81
CA LYS A 116 -1.09 7.88 -3.76
C LYS A 116 0.20 7.07 -3.62
N GLU A 117 0.10 5.80 -3.25
CA GLU A 117 1.28 4.93 -3.20
C GLU A 117 1.65 4.57 -4.64
N ASP A 118 2.61 5.30 -5.23
CA ASP A 118 3.23 4.86 -6.48
C ASP A 118 3.91 3.51 -6.19
N PRO A 119 3.54 2.42 -6.88
CA PRO A 119 4.18 1.13 -6.70
C PRO A 119 5.72 1.21 -6.76
N LEU A 120 6.26 2.13 -7.57
CA LEU A 120 7.71 2.30 -7.70
C LEU A 120 8.34 2.97 -6.47
N GLU A 121 7.63 3.88 -5.79
CA GLU A 121 8.17 4.65 -4.66
C GLU A 121 8.46 3.76 -3.44
N SER A 122 7.57 2.78 -3.19
CA SER A 122 7.80 1.74 -2.17
C SER A 122 9.02 0.86 -2.50
N PHE A 123 9.18 0.48 -3.78
CA PHE A 123 10.30 -0.32 -4.25
C PHE A 123 11.63 0.43 -4.15
N CYS A 124 11.66 1.70 -4.55
CA CYS A 124 12.84 2.55 -4.48
C CYS A 124 13.28 2.91 -3.07
N SER A 125 12.34 2.96 -2.12
CA SER A 125 12.65 3.16 -0.70
C SER A 125 13.46 2.01 -0.11
N GLU A 126 13.22 0.77 -0.57
CA GLU A 126 13.93 -0.42 -0.10
C GLU A 126 15.16 -0.78 -0.96
N ASN A 127 15.19 -0.33 -2.22
CA ASN A 127 16.24 -0.66 -3.20
C ASN A 127 16.77 0.60 -3.91
N PRO A 128 17.37 1.57 -3.19
CA PRO A 128 17.80 2.86 -3.76
C PRO A 128 18.93 2.73 -4.80
N GLU A 129 19.66 1.61 -4.79
CA GLU A 129 20.77 1.34 -5.71
C GLU A 129 20.34 0.76 -7.06
N THR A 130 19.08 0.36 -7.21
CA THR A 130 18.56 -0.16 -8.47
C THR A 130 18.55 0.91 -9.54
N ASP A 131 18.73 0.51 -10.80
CA ASP A 131 18.81 1.45 -11.92
C ASP A 131 17.51 2.26 -12.09
N GLU A 132 16.38 1.70 -11.66
CA GLU A 132 15.06 2.35 -11.62
C GLU A 132 14.95 3.46 -10.57
N CYS A 133 15.81 3.46 -9.54
CA CYS A 133 15.68 4.28 -8.33
C CYS A 133 16.89 5.18 -8.06
N ARG A 134 17.95 5.04 -8.86
CA ARG A 134 19.20 5.77 -8.71
C ARG A 134 19.04 7.23 -9.12
N ILE A 135 19.02 8.13 -8.13
CA ILE A 135 18.99 9.58 -8.34
C ILE A 135 20.42 10.13 -8.26
N TYR A 136 20.85 10.86 -9.28
CA TYR A 136 22.11 11.60 -9.28
C TYR A 136 21.83 13.06 -8.92
N GLU A 137 22.57 13.63 -7.95
CA GLU A 137 22.55 15.07 -7.72
C GLU A 137 23.48 15.76 -8.73
N ASP A 138 22.94 16.75 -9.47
CA ASP A 138 23.67 17.57 -10.45
C ASP A 138 24.59 18.61 -9.78
#